data_AF-A0A976P9Z3-F1
#
_entry.id   AF-A0A976P9Z3-F1
#
_cell.length_a   1.000
_cell.length_b   1.000
_cell.length_c   1.000
_cell.angle_alpha   90.00
_cell.angle_beta   90.00
_cell.angle_gamma   90.00
#
_symmetry.space_group_name_H-M   'P 1'
#
loop_
_entity.id
_entity.type
_entity.pdbx_description
1 polymer ?
#
loop_
_entity_poly.entity_id
_entity_poly.type
_entity_poly.pdbx_seq_one_letter_code
_entity_poly.pdbx_strand_id
1 'polypeptide(L)'
;MKSRAGGHRRTVDVHRAGGLWLWALLLMMAATGFYLRVGDFTVRPLLASLSSITLSPMEEREHAGLARPAAIRLAFRDIVPIAEMRMRSELGGQVTATSGSLDPDTGIYAISFRASRDNGIAAPTLYIDGNTGEFLGRSEAFSGTLADKLLDLPRPLHGGKIAGLPGRIIVALTGIGTVILSITGLLIWQRKRRARRARAA
;
A
#
# COMPACT_ATOMS: atom_id res chain seq x y z
N MET A 1 -27.74 -27.65 -33.72
CA MET A 1 -27.86 -26.31 -33.07
C MET A 1 -27.78 -26.41 -31.53
N LYS A 2 -26.66 -26.89 -30.95
CA LYS A 2 -26.55 -27.20 -29.51
C LYS A 2 -25.35 -26.47 -28.90
N SER A 3 -25.44 -25.16 -28.64
CA SER A 3 -24.28 -24.45 -28.03
C SER A 3 -24.58 -23.27 -27.11
N ARG A 4 -25.77 -22.65 -27.13
CA ARG A 4 -26.04 -21.46 -26.28
C ARG A 4 -26.39 -21.75 -24.81
N ALA A 5 -26.88 -22.95 -24.50
CA ALA A 5 -27.18 -23.37 -23.12
C ALA A 5 -25.91 -23.82 -22.37
N GLY A 6 -25.03 -24.58 -23.04
CA GLY A 6 -23.76 -25.04 -22.48
C GLY A 6 -22.78 -23.90 -22.19
N GLY A 7 -22.70 -22.90 -23.07
CA GLY A 7 -21.81 -21.75 -22.87
C GLY A 7 -22.13 -20.94 -21.62
N HIS A 8 -23.41 -20.70 -21.33
CA HIS A 8 -23.79 -19.94 -20.13
C HIS A 8 -23.54 -20.69 -18.83
N ARG A 9 -23.83 -21.99 -18.82
CA ARG A 9 -23.54 -22.85 -17.66
C ARG A 9 -22.05 -22.83 -17.35
N ARG A 10 -21.19 -22.98 -18.36
CA ARG A 10 -19.73 -22.84 -18.20
C ARG A 10 -19.32 -21.48 -17.64
N THR A 11 -19.89 -20.37 -18.12
CA THR A 11 -19.60 -19.03 -17.56
C THR A 11 -19.97 -18.93 -16.08
N VAL A 12 -21.13 -19.48 -15.69
CA VAL A 12 -21.58 -19.48 -14.28
C VAL A 12 -20.67 -20.36 -13.42
N ASP A 13 -20.29 -21.54 -13.92
CA ASP A 13 -19.44 -22.49 -13.19
C ASP A 13 -18.03 -21.91 -13.00
N VAL A 14 -17.43 -21.33 -14.04
CA VAL A 14 -16.12 -20.63 -13.96
C VAL A 14 -16.18 -19.48 -12.97
N HIS A 15 -17.24 -18.66 -13.00
CA HIS A 15 -17.37 -17.53 -12.08
C HIS A 15 -17.47 -18.00 -10.62
N ARG A 16 -18.31 -19.01 -10.35
CA ARG A 16 -18.50 -19.54 -8.99
C ARG A 16 -17.26 -20.23 -8.46
N ALA A 17 -16.67 -21.13 -9.24
CA ALA A 17 -15.47 -21.85 -8.84
C ALA A 17 -14.29 -20.88 -8.68
N GLY A 18 -14.07 -19.97 -9.64
CA GLY A 18 -13.02 -18.95 -9.56
C GLY A 18 -13.17 -18.07 -8.32
N GLY A 19 -14.40 -17.61 -8.03
CA GLY A 19 -14.69 -16.84 -6.83
C GLY A 19 -14.42 -17.64 -5.55
N LEU A 20 -14.85 -18.90 -5.50
CA LEU A 20 -14.65 -19.78 -4.35
C LEU A 20 -13.18 -20.14 -4.12
N TRP A 21 -12.35 -20.27 -5.15
CA TRP A 21 -10.93 -20.58 -4.97
C TRP A 21 -10.10 -19.34 -4.65
N LEU A 22 -10.47 -18.18 -5.20
CA LEU A 22 -9.73 -16.93 -4.98
C LEU A 22 -10.22 -16.13 -3.78
N TRP A 23 -11.31 -16.52 -3.10
CA TRP A 23 -11.97 -15.69 -2.08
C TRP A 23 -11.02 -15.14 -1.00
N ALA A 24 -10.13 -15.96 -0.45
CA ALA A 24 -9.22 -15.53 0.62
C ALA A 24 -8.22 -14.50 0.11
N LEU A 25 -7.70 -14.70 -1.11
CA LEU A 25 -6.81 -13.75 -1.77
C LEU A 25 -7.55 -12.46 -2.11
N LEU A 26 -8.77 -12.55 -2.64
CA LEU A 26 -9.60 -11.38 -2.94
C LEU A 26 -9.94 -10.60 -1.67
N LEU A 27 -10.27 -11.29 -0.57
CA LEU A 27 -10.54 -10.68 0.73
C LEU A 27 -9.29 -9.99 1.28
N MET A 28 -8.12 -10.64 1.21
CA MET A 28 -6.86 -10.03 1.59
C MET A 28 -6.58 -8.76 0.76
N MET A 29 -6.75 -8.82 -0.56
CA MET A 29 -6.55 -7.66 -1.44
C MET A 29 -7.52 -6.51 -1.13
N ALA A 30 -8.78 -6.84 -0.85
CA ALA A 30 -9.79 -5.86 -0.47
C ALA A 30 -9.49 -5.21 0.88
N ALA A 31 -9.17 -6.01 1.91
CA ALA A 31 -8.87 -5.52 3.25
C ALA A 31 -7.60 -4.66 3.26
N THR A 32 -6.53 -5.11 2.60
CA THR A 32 -5.29 -4.34 2.48
C THR A 32 -5.49 -3.09 1.63
N GLY A 33 -6.21 -3.16 0.51
CA GLY A 33 -6.51 -1.98 -0.32
C GLY A 33 -7.36 -0.94 0.41
N PHE A 34 -8.35 -1.37 1.19
CA PHE A 34 -9.14 -0.51 2.06
C PHE A 34 -8.25 0.18 3.08
N TYR A 35 -7.42 -0.59 3.79
CA TYR A 35 -6.46 -0.04 4.75
C TYR A 35 -5.52 0.99 4.11
N LEU A 36 -4.96 0.70 2.93
CA LEU A 36 -4.04 1.63 2.25
C LEU A 36 -4.70 2.94 1.84
N ARG A 37 -6.03 3.00 1.82
CA ARG A 37 -6.77 4.21 1.48
C ARG A 37 -7.29 4.97 2.69
N VAL A 38 -7.76 4.29 3.73
CA VAL A 38 -8.42 4.92 4.89
C VAL A 38 -7.89 4.46 6.25
N GLY A 39 -6.82 3.66 6.26
CA GLY A 39 -6.28 2.99 7.45
C GLY A 39 -5.90 3.95 8.56
N ASP A 40 -5.35 5.11 8.21
CA ASP A 40 -4.95 6.14 9.19
C ASP A 40 -6.16 6.68 9.98
N PHE A 41 -7.34 6.72 9.36
CA PHE A 41 -8.56 7.21 10.00
C PHE A 41 -9.34 6.10 10.73
N THR A 42 -9.34 4.87 10.18
CA THR A 42 -10.21 3.79 10.71
C THR A 42 -9.49 2.75 11.53
N VAL A 43 -8.28 2.35 11.13
CA VAL A 43 -7.55 1.21 11.71
C VAL A 43 -6.52 1.68 12.72
N ARG A 44 -5.84 2.79 12.47
CA ARG A 44 -4.82 3.35 13.37
C ARG A 44 -5.36 3.64 14.77
N PRO A 45 -6.55 4.25 14.98
CA PRO A 45 -7.10 4.46 16.32
C PRO A 45 -7.42 3.15 17.05
N LEU A 46 -7.90 2.14 16.32
CA LEU A 46 -8.15 0.81 16.87
C LEU A 46 -6.85 0.18 17.36
N LEU A 47 -5.79 0.22 16.54
CA LEU A 47 -4.48 -0.32 16.92
C LEU A 47 -3.85 0.46 18.08
N ALA A 48 -4.03 1.79 18.12
CA ALA A 48 -3.59 2.63 19.24
C ALA A 48 -4.22 2.23 20.58
N SER A 49 -5.45 1.68 20.55
CA SER A 49 -6.11 1.17 21.76
C SER A 49 -5.52 -0.14 22.28
N LEU A 50 -4.81 -0.90 21.43
CA LEU A 50 -4.22 -2.19 21.75
C LEU A 50 -2.72 -2.08 22.08
N SER A 51 -2.00 -1.16 21.44
CA SER A 51 -0.57 -0.95 21.64
C SER A 51 -0.20 0.50 21.28
N SER A 52 0.79 1.06 21.97
CA SER A 52 1.32 2.39 21.68
C SER A 52 1.82 2.46 20.23
N ILE A 53 1.64 3.58 19.55
CA ILE A 53 2.15 3.82 18.20
C ILE A 53 3.34 4.76 18.29
N THR A 54 4.42 4.43 17.58
CA THR A 54 5.58 5.31 17.50
C THR A 54 5.25 6.47 16.56
N LEU A 55 5.40 7.71 17.05
CA LEU A 55 5.20 8.90 16.23
C LEU A 55 6.41 9.10 15.32
N SER A 56 6.15 9.46 14.07
CA SER A 56 7.17 9.98 13.16
C SER A 56 7.56 11.41 13.54
N PRO A 57 8.75 11.90 13.14
CA PRO A 57 9.15 13.30 13.37
C PRO A 57 8.15 14.34 12.84
N MET A 58 7.38 13.96 11.81
CA MET A 58 6.28 14.78 11.27
C MET A 58 5.13 14.90 12.27
N GLU A 59 4.64 13.77 12.77
CA GLU A 59 3.55 13.71 13.74
C GLU A 59 3.95 14.32 15.10
N GLU A 60 5.22 14.18 15.50
CA GLU A 60 5.75 14.83 16.70
C GLU A 60 5.70 16.36 16.57
N ARG A 61 6.12 16.90 15.43
CA ARG A 61 6.08 18.35 15.17
C ARG A 61 4.65 18.88 15.11
N GLU A 62 3.74 18.12 14.52
CA GLU A 62 2.31 18.43 14.50
C GLU A 62 1.72 18.43 15.93
N HIS A 63 1.95 17.38 16.72
CA HIS A 63 1.50 17.28 18.11
C HIS A 63 2.04 18.40 19.00
N ALA A 64 3.28 18.83 18.77
CA ALA A 64 3.89 19.94 19.49
C ALA A 64 3.27 21.31 19.15
N GLY A 65 2.31 21.38 18.20
CA GLY A 65 1.72 22.64 17.74
C GLY A 65 2.71 23.50 16.93
N LEU A 66 3.79 22.88 16.44
CA LEU A 66 4.84 23.54 15.67
C LEU A 66 4.62 23.45 14.16
N ALA A 67 3.48 22.90 13.72
CA ALA A 67 2.97 22.94 12.35
C ALA A 67 2.53 24.36 11.96
N ARG A 68 3.48 25.30 11.95
CA ARG A 68 3.36 26.53 11.18
C ARG A 68 4.03 26.26 9.84
N PRO A 69 3.57 26.85 8.72
CA PRO A 69 4.20 26.64 7.43
C PRO A 69 5.69 26.98 7.57
N ALA A 70 6.52 25.95 7.65
CA ALA A 70 7.95 26.15 7.73
C ALA A 70 8.34 26.88 6.44
N ALA A 71 9.19 27.89 6.53
CA ALA A 71 9.74 28.48 5.32
C ALA A 71 10.56 27.39 4.63
N ILE A 72 9.97 26.71 3.65
CA ILE A 72 10.67 25.68 2.87
C ILE A 72 11.65 26.43 1.98
N ARG A 73 12.93 26.38 2.34
CA ARG A 73 14.01 27.09 1.64
C ARG A 73 14.78 26.17 0.70
N LEU A 74 14.84 24.89 1.03
CA LEU A 74 15.56 23.89 0.26
C LEU A 74 14.58 23.18 -0.67
N ALA A 75 14.96 23.04 -1.93
CA ALA A 75 14.18 22.27 -2.89
C ALA A 75 14.53 20.78 -2.76
N PHE A 76 13.65 19.93 -3.29
CA PHE A 76 13.86 18.47 -3.29
C PHE A 76 15.21 18.05 -3.89
N ARG A 77 15.67 18.77 -4.92
CA ARG A 77 16.98 18.55 -5.57
C ARG A 77 18.18 18.74 -4.62
N ASP A 78 18.01 19.59 -3.60
CA ASP A 78 19.05 19.91 -2.62
C ASP A 78 19.01 18.93 -1.44
N ILE A 79 17.79 18.44 -1.10
CA ILE A 79 17.55 17.52 0.02
C ILE A 79 17.96 16.09 -0.29
N VAL A 80 17.67 15.57 -1.49
CA VAL A 80 17.99 14.17 -1.84
C VAL A 80 19.48 13.85 -1.68
N PRO A 81 20.43 14.67 -2.16
CA PRO A 81 21.85 14.43 -1.92
C PRO A 81 22.24 14.40 -0.45
N ILE A 82 21.66 15.29 0.38
CA ILE A 82 21.88 15.32 1.84
C ILE A 82 21.38 14.00 2.46
N ALA A 83 20.17 13.59 2.10
CA ALA A 83 19.54 12.35 2.57
C ALA A 83 20.37 11.12 2.19
N GLU A 84 20.82 11.04 0.94
CA GLU A 84 21.66 9.95 0.45
C GLU A 84 23.01 9.90 1.16
N MET A 85 23.66 11.05 1.33
CA MET A 85 24.94 11.13 2.05
C MET A 85 24.80 10.63 3.49
N ARG A 86 23.76 11.09 4.19
CA ARG A 86 23.46 10.63 5.55
C ARG A 86 23.22 9.14 5.59
N MET A 87 22.37 8.63 4.70
CA MET A 87 22.00 7.22 4.68
C MET A 87 23.18 6.30 4.36
N ARG A 88 24.07 6.71 3.44
CA ARG A 88 25.33 5.99 3.16
C ARG A 88 26.24 5.95 4.38
N SER A 89 26.30 7.03 5.16
CA SER A 89 27.13 7.08 6.38
C SER A 89 26.63 6.16 7.49
N GLU A 90 25.31 5.93 7.58
CA GLU A 90 24.72 5.08 8.63
C GLU A 90 24.71 3.59 8.27
N LEU A 91 24.30 3.22 7.05
CA LEU A 91 24.12 1.82 6.66
C LEU A 91 25.35 1.19 5.99
N GLY A 92 26.23 2.01 5.43
CA GLY A 92 27.29 1.55 4.55
C GLY A 92 26.76 0.96 3.23
N GLY A 93 27.59 1.00 2.19
CA GLY A 93 27.27 0.45 0.87
C GLY A 93 26.39 1.36 -0.01
N GLN A 94 25.87 0.79 -1.10
CA GLN A 94 25.02 1.54 -2.04
C GLN A 94 23.60 1.66 -1.50
N VAL A 95 23.15 2.90 -1.36
CA VAL A 95 21.78 3.26 -1.01
C VAL A 95 21.27 4.19 -2.09
N THR A 96 20.03 3.96 -2.52
CA THR A 96 19.38 4.75 -3.56
C THR A 96 18.05 5.26 -3.03
N ALA A 97 17.84 6.58 -3.12
CA ALA A 97 16.53 7.15 -2.87
C ALA A 97 15.52 6.62 -3.90
N THR A 98 14.37 6.15 -3.43
CA THR A 98 13.34 5.54 -4.29
C THR A 98 12.13 6.42 -4.48
N SER A 99 11.78 7.17 -3.45
CA SER A 99 10.68 8.13 -3.46
C SER A 99 10.93 9.17 -2.39
N GLY A 100 10.28 10.32 -2.53
CA GLY A 100 10.18 11.25 -1.42
C GLY A 100 8.96 12.14 -1.56
N SER A 101 8.59 12.71 -0.43
CA SER A 101 7.43 13.57 -0.26
C SER A 101 7.79 14.73 0.65
N LEU A 102 7.12 15.85 0.46
CA LEU A 102 7.15 17.01 1.34
C LEU A 102 5.78 17.14 1.96
N ASP A 103 5.75 17.34 3.26
CA ASP A 103 4.58 17.85 3.96
C ASP A 103 4.72 19.37 4.14
N PRO A 104 3.90 20.19 3.46
CA PRO A 104 3.95 21.64 3.57
C PRO A 104 3.62 22.18 4.96
N ASP A 105 2.83 21.45 5.75
CA ASP A 105 2.34 21.93 7.06
C ASP A 105 3.44 21.79 8.13
N THR A 106 4.19 20.68 8.09
CA THR A 106 5.33 20.44 8.99
C THR A 106 6.67 20.92 8.43
N GLY A 107 6.75 21.14 7.10
CA GLY A 107 7.97 21.51 6.40
C GLY A 107 9.01 20.40 6.30
N ILE A 108 8.59 19.14 6.47
CA ILE A 108 9.50 18.00 6.55
C ILE A 108 9.48 17.22 5.24
N TYR A 109 10.67 16.91 4.75
CA TYR A 109 10.88 15.95 3.68
C TYR A 109 11.01 14.54 4.24
N ALA A 110 10.19 13.62 3.75
CA ALA A 110 10.32 12.19 4.00
C ALA A 110 10.89 11.52 2.73
N ILE A 111 12.10 10.96 2.82
CA ILE A 111 12.81 10.32 1.70
C ILE A 111 12.97 8.83 2.00
N SER A 112 12.36 7.98 1.16
CA SER A 112 12.42 6.53 1.32
C SER A 112 13.53 5.91 0.48
N PHE A 113 14.27 4.98 1.06
CA PHE A 113 15.47 4.39 0.49
C PHE A 113 15.31 2.90 0.20
N ARG A 114 16.08 2.42 -0.78
CA ARG A 114 16.37 1.00 -0.96
C ARG A 114 17.86 0.77 -0.75
N ALA A 115 18.19 -0.13 0.17
CA ALA A 115 19.55 -0.63 0.34
C ALA A 115 19.77 -1.84 -0.59
N SER A 116 20.99 -2.06 -1.08
CA SER A 116 21.29 -3.23 -1.95
C SER A 116 21.00 -4.59 -1.30
N ARG A 117 20.90 -4.67 0.03
CA ARG A 117 20.54 -5.89 0.78
C ARG A 117 19.05 -5.99 1.14
N ASP A 118 18.25 -4.99 0.79
CA ASP A 118 16.82 -4.99 1.10
C ASP A 118 16.08 -6.04 0.24
N ASN A 119 15.29 -6.88 0.91
CA ASN A 119 14.40 -7.86 0.30
C ASN A 119 13.16 -7.19 -0.35
N GLY A 120 13.06 -5.86 -0.26
CA GLY A 120 12.01 -5.02 -0.83
C GLY A 120 10.75 -4.99 0.02
N ILE A 121 10.79 -5.56 1.23
CA ILE A 121 9.69 -5.60 2.18
C ILE A 121 9.60 -4.28 2.96
N ALA A 122 10.74 -3.64 3.24
CA ALA A 122 10.85 -2.50 4.14
C ALA A 122 11.88 -1.48 3.61
N ALA A 123 11.39 -0.33 3.13
CA ALA A 123 12.24 0.79 2.71
C ALA A 123 12.38 1.77 3.89
N PRO A 124 13.57 1.93 4.50
CA PRO A 124 13.76 2.94 5.52
C PRO A 124 13.48 4.34 4.98
N THR A 125 12.87 5.17 5.81
CA THR A 125 12.54 6.56 5.44
C THR A 125 13.25 7.52 6.37
N LEU A 126 13.99 8.48 5.80
CA LEU A 126 14.64 9.55 6.52
C LEU A 126 13.78 10.80 6.47
N TYR A 127 13.72 11.51 7.59
CA TYR A 127 13.02 12.77 7.75
C TYR A 127 14.03 13.90 7.84
N ILE A 128 13.88 14.92 7.00
CA ILE A 128 14.80 16.07 6.89
C ILE A 128 14.01 17.36 6.91
N ASP A 129 14.50 18.35 7.65
CA ASP A 129 13.91 19.67 7.73
C ASP A 129 14.09 20.44 6.40
N GLY A 130 12.99 20.90 5.79
CA GLY A 130 13.02 21.61 4.52
C GLY A 130 13.52 23.06 4.58
N ASN A 131 13.71 23.62 5.77
CA ASN A 131 14.27 24.95 5.96
C ASN A 131 15.78 24.90 6.19
N THR A 132 16.25 23.97 7.04
CA THR A 132 17.67 23.89 7.45
C THR A 132 18.46 22.77 6.77
N GLY A 133 17.78 21.74 6.26
CA GLY A 133 18.41 20.51 5.76
C GLY A 133 18.87 19.58 6.89
N GLU A 134 18.45 19.84 8.13
CA GLU A 134 18.81 19.04 9.29
C GLU A 134 18.11 17.68 9.27
N PHE A 135 18.83 16.65 9.71
CA PHE A 135 18.28 15.31 9.90
C PHE A 135 17.43 15.26 11.16
N LEU A 136 16.15 14.94 11.01
CA LEU A 136 15.18 14.91 12.12
C LEU A 136 14.94 13.50 12.66
N GLY A 137 15.23 12.47 11.88
CA GLY A 137 15.05 11.09 12.31
C GLY A 137 14.85 10.11 11.16
N ARG A 138 14.69 8.84 11.51
CA ARG A 138 14.48 7.75 10.55
C ARG A 138 13.42 6.79 11.07
N SER A 139 12.56 6.33 10.18
CA SER A 139 11.64 5.21 10.45
C SER A 139 12.08 3.97 9.68
N GLU A 140 12.21 2.86 10.39
CA GLU A 140 12.45 1.53 9.85
C GLU A 140 11.13 0.77 9.79
N ALA A 141 10.81 0.14 8.65
CA ALA A 141 9.56 -0.62 8.57
C ALA A 141 9.65 -1.90 9.43
N PHE A 142 8.51 -2.33 9.99
CA PHE A 142 8.41 -3.45 10.92
C PHE A 142 9.28 -3.31 12.19
N SER A 143 9.64 -2.08 12.55
CA SER A 143 10.31 -1.76 13.81
C SER A 143 9.32 -1.27 14.87
N GLY A 144 9.75 -1.21 16.13
CA GLY A 144 8.91 -0.72 17.22
C GLY A 144 7.87 -1.73 17.72
N THR A 145 6.68 -1.22 17.99
CA THR A 145 5.60 -1.89 18.73
C THR A 145 4.83 -2.89 17.87
N LEU A 146 3.87 -3.60 18.47
CA LEU A 146 2.96 -4.46 17.71
C LEU A 146 2.10 -3.65 16.75
N ALA A 147 1.61 -2.48 17.18
CA ALA A 147 0.80 -1.61 16.32
C ALA A 147 1.61 -1.16 15.10
N ASP A 148 2.86 -0.72 15.30
CA ASP A 148 3.73 -0.26 14.20
C ASP A 148 3.92 -1.36 13.14
N LYS A 149 4.21 -2.59 13.57
CA LYS A 149 4.37 -3.75 12.67
C LYS A 149 3.07 -4.10 11.93
N LEU A 150 1.92 -4.00 12.58
CA LEU A 150 0.62 -4.26 11.96
C LEU A 150 0.23 -3.14 10.99
N LEU A 151 0.61 -1.90 11.24
CA LEU A 151 0.39 -0.77 10.34
C LEU A 151 1.25 -0.87 9.07
N ASP A 152 2.44 -1.45 9.16
CA ASP A 152 3.34 -1.64 8.03
C ASP A 152 2.99 -2.85 7.16
N LEU A 153 2.32 -3.85 7.71
CA LEU A 153 2.02 -5.13 7.07
C LEU A 153 1.17 -5.06 5.77
N PRO A 154 0.17 -4.17 5.63
CA PRO A 154 -0.73 -4.20 4.49
C PRO A 154 -0.07 -3.87 3.14
N ARG A 155 0.91 -2.95 3.09
CA ARG A 155 1.63 -2.61 1.84
C ARG A 155 2.34 -3.83 1.22
N PRO A 156 3.21 -4.56 1.95
CA PRO A 156 3.88 -5.73 1.41
C PRO A 156 2.93 -6.91 1.18
N LEU A 157 1.84 -7.07 1.95
CA LEU A 157 0.80 -8.06 1.63
C LEU A 157 0.13 -7.75 0.29
N HIS A 158 -0.34 -6.51 0.12
CA HIS A 158 -1.03 -6.06 -1.09
C HIS A 158 -0.14 -6.17 -2.32
N GLY A 159 1.15 -5.85 -2.18
CA GLY A 159 2.13 -5.98 -3.26
C GLY A 159 2.73 -7.38 -3.43
N GLY A 160 2.33 -8.36 -2.63
CA GLY A 160 2.87 -9.72 -2.67
C GLY A 160 4.35 -9.80 -2.31
N LYS A 161 4.90 -8.82 -1.58
CA LYS A 161 6.33 -8.72 -1.29
C LYS A 161 6.81 -9.64 -0.17
N ILE A 162 5.92 -10.06 0.73
CA ILE A 162 6.27 -10.93 1.87
C ILE A 162 6.94 -12.23 1.41
N ALA A 163 6.39 -12.87 0.38
CA ALA A 163 6.94 -14.10 -0.20
C ALA A 163 7.85 -13.82 -1.42
N GLY A 164 8.34 -12.59 -1.59
CA GLY A 164 9.20 -12.22 -2.72
C GLY A 164 8.53 -12.40 -4.08
N LEU A 165 9.26 -12.98 -5.04
CA LEU A 165 8.76 -13.21 -6.41
C LEU A 165 7.51 -14.13 -6.45
N PRO A 166 7.47 -15.28 -5.75
CA PRO A 166 6.25 -16.09 -5.65
C PRO A 166 5.02 -15.30 -5.22
N GLY A 167 5.14 -14.46 -4.18
CA GLY A 167 4.03 -13.64 -3.70
C GLY A 167 3.54 -12.64 -4.75
N ARG A 168 4.47 -11.98 -5.46
CA ARG A 168 4.14 -11.06 -6.56
C ARG A 168 3.41 -11.77 -7.71
N ILE A 169 3.82 -13.00 -8.04
CA ILE A 169 3.14 -13.83 -9.05
C ILE A 169 1.71 -14.14 -8.59
N ILE A 170 1.51 -14.56 -7.34
CA ILE A 170 0.18 -14.86 -6.79
C ILE A 170 -0.74 -13.63 -6.85
N VAL A 171 -0.24 -12.46 -6.43
CA VAL A 171 -1.01 -11.20 -6.50
C VAL A 171 -1.34 -10.82 -7.95
N ALA A 172 -0.40 -10.94 -8.87
CA ALA A 172 -0.63 -10.67 -10.30
C ALA A 172 -1.72 -11.59 -10.89
N LEU A 173 -1.65 -12.89 -10.60
CA LEU A 173 -2.66 -13.88 -11.02
C LEU A 173 -4.02 -13.60 -10.38
N THR A 174 -4.05 -13.13 -9.12
CA THR A 174 -5.28 -12.71 -8.45
C THR A 174 -5.93 -11.52 -9.16
N GLY A 175 -5.12 -10.57 -9.65
CA GLY A 175 -5.60 -9.45 -10.48
C GLY A 175 -6.25 -9.93 -11.78
N ILE A 176 -5.60 -10.84 -12.50
CA ILE A 176 -6.16 -11.46 -13.72
C ILE A 176 -7.47 -12.20 -13.40
N GLY A 177 -7.49 -12.97 -12.30
CA GLY A 177 -8.68 -13.65 -11.80
C GLY A 177 -9.83 -12.67 -11.53
N THR A 178 -9.54 -11.51 -10.94
CA THR A 178 -10.52 -10.45 -10.68
C THR A 178 -11.13 -9.88 -11.97
N VAL A 179 -10.33 -9.68 -13.01
CA VAL A 179 -10.82 -9.26 -14.34
C VAL A 179 -11.75 -10.32 -14.94
N ILE A 180 -11.35 -11.59 -14.90
CA ILE A 180 -12.17 -12.71 -15.40
C ILE A 180 -13.49 -12.79 -14.62
N LEU A 181 -13.45 -12.69 -13.29
CA LEU A 181 -14.64 -12.67 -12.45
C LEU A 181 -15.56 -11.48 -12.76
N SER A 182 -14.99 -10.31 -13.00
CA SER A 182 -15.76 -9.11 -13.37
C SER A 182 -16.47 -9.27 -14.71
N ILE A 183 -15.77 -9.74 -15.75
CA ILE A 183 -16.34 -9.99 -17.07
C ILE A 183 -17.43 -11.05 -17.00
N THR A 184 -17.14 -12.18 -16.36
CA THR A 184 -18.11 -13.29 -16.23
C THR A 184 -19.33 -12.86 -15.40
N GLY A 185 -19.14 -12.08 -14.34
CA GLY A 185 -20.21 -11.48 -13.54
C GLY A 185 -21.11 -10.56 -14.37
N LEU A 186 -20.52 -9.68 -15.18
CA LEU A 186 -21.27 -8.80 -16.08
C LEU A 186 -22.08 -9.58 -17.12
N LEU A 187 -21.49 -10.59 -17.75
CA LEU A 187 -22.18 -11.46 -18.72
C LEU A 187 -23.37 -12.19 -18.09
N ILE A 188 -23.20 -12.70 -16.87
CA ILE A 188 -24.28 -13.35 -16.11
C ILE A 188 -25.39 -12.36 -15.78
N TRP A 189 -25.03 -11.17 -15.28
CA TRP A 189 -25.98 -10.12 -14.93
C TRP A 189 -26.79 -9.67 -16.14
N GLN A 190 -26.14 -9.37 -17.27
CA GLN A 190 -26.82 -8.95 -18.48
C GLN A 190 -27.82 -10.00 -18.98
N ARG A 191 -27.46 -11.29 -18.93
CA ARG A 191 -28.35 -12.37 -19.35
C ARG A 191 -29.54 -12.53 -18.41
N LYS A 192 -29.31 -12.47 -17.10
CA LYS A 192 -30.40 -12.48 -16.10
C LYS A 192 -31.33 -11.27 -16.28
N ARG A 193 -30.78 -10.08 -16.56
CA ARG A 193 -31.55 -8.87 -16.82
C ARG A 193 -32.42 -9.00 -18.07
N ARG A 194 -31.87 -9.50 -19.19
CA ARG A 194 -32.64 -9.75 -20.42
C ARG A 194 -33.78 -10.74 -20.20
N ALA A 195 -33.53 -11.84 -19.50
CA ALA A 195 -34.56 -12.82 -19.18
C ALA A 195 -35.69 -12.26 -18.29
N ARG A 196 -35.36 -11.37 -17.34
CA ARG A 196 -36.37 -10.67 -16.53
C ARG A 196 -37.21 -9.71 -17.37
N ARG A 197 -36.59 -8.92 -18.26
CA ARG A 197 -37.32 -8.00 -19.15
C ARG A 197 -38.25 -8.74 -20.10
N ALA A 198 -37.82 -9.87 -20.67
CA ALA A 198 -38.64 -10.69 -21.55
C ALA A 198 -39.81 -11.42 -20.85
N ARG A 199 -39.78 -11.55 -19.51
CA ARG A 199 -40.90 -12.07 -18.72
C ARG A 199 -41.89 -10.99 -18.28
N ALA A 200 -41.46 -9.73 -18.32
CA ALA A 200 -42.25 -8.57 -17.91
C ALA A 200 -42.89 -7.83 -19.10
N ALA A 201 -42.53 -8.22 -20.33
CA ALA A 201 -43.18 -7.83 -21.57
C ALA A 201 -44.11 -8.96 -22.01
#